data_AF-A0A167KRA6-F1
#
_entry.id   AF-A0A167KRA6-F1
#
_cell.length_a   1.000
_cell.length_b   1.000
_cell.length_c   1.000
_cell.angle_alpha   90.00
_cell.angle_beta   90.00
_cell.angle_gamma   90.00
#
_symmetry.space_group_name_H-M   'P 1'
#
loop_
_entity.id
_entity.type
_entity.pdbx_description
1 polymer ?
#
loop_
_entity_poly.entity_id
_entity_poly.type
_entity_poly.pdbx_seq_one_letter_code
_entity_poly.pdbx_strand_id
1 'polypeptide(L)'
;MAAVSNSSTPAISSKSPTIRRILREAAEISNSPSPDYTAEPLETDLFEWHFTLRGPPNSVYGEGIYHGRIVLPSTYPLRPPSFRFTTPNGRFEANREICLSISGHHEETWQPAWGIRTAIVALRSFMETDARGQLGGLDTTEEVRRRLARESRSFKCSICARSNADIISESNKRALESSVSKTDVQVPTELSMGWRDEMGARNQNCRSEATSLDTSRVLRDSDSDSAQLAEGFVQTAPVSGGDIDKTQPAPLTDGGPSPSDRPTEMPISSSGGGARSSSQAPQQRQRRPATIGSRADGVPLWIDRAIVALVIVLAALVARVLFGF
;
A
#
# COMPACT_ATOMS: atom_id res chain seq x y z
N MET A 1 52.22 12.23 -2.75
CA MET A 1 51.50 11.08 -2.17
C MET A 1 50.42 11.65 -1.26
N ALA A 2 49.17 11.70 -1.72
CA ALA A 2 48.04 12.22 -0.94
C ALA A 2 47.35 11.03 -0.25
N ALA A 3 47.18 11.15 1.07
CA ALA A 3 46.60 10.13 1.93
C ALA A 3 45.10 9.94 1.60
N VAL A 4 44.71 8.69 1.35
CA VAL A 4 43.32 8.27 1.18
C VAL A 4 42.69 8.19 2.57
N SER A 5 41.69 9.03 2.83
CA SER A 5 40.90 9.04 4.05
C SER A 5 39.97 7.82 4.12
N ASN A 6 40.14 6.99 5.16
CA ASN A 6 39.26 5.87 5.47
C ASN A 6 37.82 6.35 5.75
N SER A 7 36.87 5.95 4.90
CA SER A 7 35.44 6.08 5.18
C SER A 7 35.02 4.98 6.17
N SER A 8 34.80 5.34 7.43
CA SER A 8 34.21 4.47 8.44
C SER A 8 32.76 4.12 8.06
N THR A 9 32.50 2.84 7.74
CA THR A 9 31.15 2.30 7.64
C THR A 9 30.45 2.42 9.01
N PRO A 10 29.27 3.07 9.11
CA PRO A 10 28.57 3.21 10.38
C PRO A 10 28.12 1.85 10.92
N ALA A 11 28.40 1.59 12.20
CA ALA A 11 27.97 0.35 12.86
C ALA A 11 26.44 0.32 13.00
N ILE A 12 25.80 -0.59 12.27
CA ILE A 12 24.35 -0.79 12.31
C ILE A 12 23.95 -1.39 13.67
N SER A 13 23.18 -0.64 14.46
CA SER A 13 22.70 -1.09 15.77
C SER A 13 21.52 -2.08 15.63
N SER A 14 21.80 -3.38 15.69
CA SER A 14 20.80 -4.46 15.64
C SER A 14 19.77 -4.47 16.79
N LYS A 15 19.89 -3.53 17.74
CA LYS A 15 18.98 -3.37 18.89
C LYS A 15 17.71 -2.58 18.56
N SER A 16 17.70 -1.79 17.47
CA SER A 16 16.51 -1.03 17.07
C SER A 16 15.39 -1.96 16.54
N PRO A 17 14.14 -1.84 17.03
CA PRO A 17 12.99 -2.57 16.47
C PRO A 17 12.81 -2.34 14.97
N THR A 18 13.03 -1.12 14.50
CA THR A 18 12.99 -0.74 13.08
C THR A 18 14.04 -1.51 12.29
N ILE A 19 15.29 -1.54 12.75
CA ILE A 19 16.37 -2.27 12.07
C ILE A 19 16.06 -3.77 12.03
N ARG A 20 15.54 -4.35 13.12
CA ARG A 20 15.12 -5.76 13.14
C ARG A 20 13.99 -6.05 12.15
N ARG A 21 13.04 -5.12 11.99
CA ARG A 21 11.98 -5.21 10.99
C ARG A 21 12.55 -5.20 9.58
N ILE A 22 13.40 -4.23 9.26
CA ILE A 22 14.04 -4.08 7.94
C ILE A 22 14.84 -5.32 7.58
N LEU A 23 15.69 -5.82 8.48
CA LEU A 23 16.49 -7.03 8.25
C LEU A 23 15.63 -8.28 8.05
N ARG A 24 14.51 -8.39 8.78
CA ARG A 24 13.56 -9.49 8.60
C ARG A 24 12.92 -9.45 7.22
N GLU A 25 12.50 -8.28 6.75
CA GLU A 25 11.90 -8.13 5.42
C GLU A 25 12.92 -8.35 4.29
N ALA A 26 14.17 -7.92 4.49
CA ALA A 26 15.25 -8.20 3.55
C ALA A 26 15.50 -9.71 3.43
N ALA A 27 15.56 -10.41 4.57
CA ALA A 27 15.65 -11.86 4.59
C ALA A 27 14.42 -12.53 3.96
N GLU A 28 13.21 -12.02 4.21
CA GLU A 28 11.98 -12.54 3.60
C GLU A 28 12.02 -12.47 2.07
N ILE A 29 12.45 -11.34 1.50
CA ILE A 29 12.55 -11.16 0.05
C ILE A 29 13.65 -12.04 -0.53
N SER A 30 14.81 -12.12 0.13
CA SER A 30 15.92 -12.97 -0.33
C SER A 30 15.60 -14.47 -0.26
N ASN A 31 14.89 -14.91 0.79
CA ASN A 31 14.55 -16.33 1.01
C ASN A 31 13.32 -16.78 0.21
N SER A 32 12.50 -15.84 -0.25
CA SER A 32 11.33 -16.11 -1.10
C SER A 32 11.39 -15.20 -2.34
N PRO A 33 12.33 -15.48 -3.25
CA PRO A 33 12.50 -14.71 -4.49
C PRO A 33 11.26 -14.82 -5.37
N SER A 34 10.95 -13.74 -6.09
CA SER A 34 9.83 -13.65 -7.03
C SER A 34 10.35 -13.48 -8.46
N PRO A 35 9.68 -14.07 -9.48
CA PRO A 35 9.98 -13.80 -10.88
C PRO A 35 9.53 -12.40 -11.32
N ASP A 36 8.63 -11.76 -10.58
CA ASP A 36 7.99 -10.50 -10.94
C ASP A 36 8.68 -9.27 -10.36
N TYR A 37 9.36 -9.41 -9.23
CA TYR A 37 10.09 -8.31 -8.60
C TYR A 37 11.24 -8.82 -7.74
N THR A 38 12.18 -7.91 -7.49
CA THR A 38 13.23 -8.04 -6.49
C THR A 38 13.41 -6.71 -5.77
N ALA A 39 13.84 -6.74 -4.52
CA ALA A 39 14.25 -5.56 -3.79
C ALA A 39 15.32 -5.88 -2.76
N GLU A 40 16.22 -4.94 -2.55
CA GLU A 40 17.36 -5.07 -1.65
C GLU A 40 17.72 -3.71 -1.03
N PRO A 41 18.10 -3.66 0.26
CA PRO A 41 18.67 -2.45 0.86
C PRO A 41 20.02 -2.12 0.22
N LEU A 42 20.38 -0.85 0.18
CA LEU A 42 21.74 -0.45 -0.20
C LEU A 42 22.74 -0.91 0.85
N GLU A 43 23.95 -1.28 0.38
CA GLU A 43 25.06 -1.65 1.28
C GLU A 43 25.48 -0.49 2.19
N THR A 44 25.29 0.74 1.73
CA THR A 44 25.64 1.97 2.45
C THR A 44 24.54 2.45 3.42
N ASP A 45 23.28 2.12 3.16
CA ASP A 45 22.13 2.58 3.95
C ASP A 45 20.97 1.58 3.91
N LEU A 46 20.64 1.00 5.07
CA LEU A 46 19.52 0.07 5.23
C LEU A 46 18.13 0.71 5.07
N PHE A 47 18.04 2.04 5.22
CA PHE A 47 16.78 2.77 5.03
C PHE A 47 16.49 3.07 3.58
N GLU A 48 17.45 2.82 2.69
CA GLU A 48 17.26 3.04 1.27
C GLU A 48 17.36 1.73 0.52
N TRP A 49 16.35 1.43 -0.29
CA TRP A 49 16.26 0.19 -1.02
C TRP A 49 16.14 0.44 -2.50
N HIS A 50 16.74 -0.45 -3.27
CA HIS A 50 16.51 -0.56 -4.69
C HIS A 50 15.47 -1.65 -4.95
N PHE A 51 14.56 -1.40 -5.88
CA PHE A 51 13.64 -2.42 -6.35
C PHE A 51 13.62 -2.44 -7.87
N THR A 52 13.35 -3.62 -8.42
CA THR A 52 13.10 -3.81 -9.84
C THR A 52 11.88 -4.68 -10.00
N LEU A 53 10.90 -4.26 -10.79
CA LEU A 53 9.67 -5.00 -11.03
C LEU A 53 9.32 -5.09 -12.51
N ARG A 54 8.66 -6.17 -12.90
CA ARG A 54 8.00 -6.31 -14.19
C ARG A 54 6.70 -5.54 -14.19
N GLY A 55 6.37 -4.91 -15.31
CA GLY A 55 5.04 -4.29 -15.47
C GLY A 55 3.90 -5.29 -15.24
N PRO A 56 2.70 -4.81 -14.86
CA PRO A 56 1.49 -5.63 -14.81
C PRO A 56 1.26 -6.36 -16.15
N PRO A 57 0.92 -7.67 -16.13
CA PRO A 57 0.68 -8.40 -17.35
C PRO A 57 -0.59 -7.86 -18.03
N ASN A 58 -0.73 -8.06 -19.34
CA ASN A 58 -1.90 -7.62 -20.10
C ASN A 58 -2.18 -6.09 -20.04
N SER A 59 -1.19 -5.28 -19.67
CA SER A 59 -1.28 -3.81 -19.64
C SER A 59 -0.33 -3.17 -20.65
N VAL A 60 -0.43 -1.85 -20.83
CA VAL A 60 0.54 -1.05 -21.63
C VAL A 60 1.97 -1.12 -21.09
N TYR A 61 2.14 -1.59 -19.85
CA TYR A 61 3.42 -1.72 -19.16
C TYR A 61 4.00 -3.13 -19.21
N GLY A 62 3.26 -4.14 -19.67
CA GLY A 62 3.56 -5.56 -19.46
C GLY A 62 4.89 -6.06 -20.04
N GLU A 63 5.40 -5.42 -21.08
CA GLU A 63 6.72 -5.76 -21.65
C GLU A 63 7.90 -5.09 -20.93
N GLY A 64 7.59 -4.15 -20.04
CA GLY A 64 8.58 -3.31 -19.37
C GLY A 64 9.10 -3.88 -18.05
N ILE A 65 10.29 -3.42 -17.70
CA ILE A 65 10.97 -3.69 -16.44
C ILE A 65 11.40 -2.36 -15.87
N TYR A 66 10.95 -2.07 -14.65
CA TYR A 66 11.07 -0.75 -14.05
C TYR A 66 11.90 -0.85 -12.77
N HIS A 67 12.95 -0.03 -12.71
CA HIS A 67 13.81 0.11 -11.55
C HIS A 67 13.45 1.37 -10.76
N GLY A 68 13.56 1.30 -9.45
CA GLY A 68 13.22 2.41 -8.56
C GLY A 68 13.87 2.29 -7.20
N ARG A 69 13.55 3.27 -6.35
CA ARG A 69 14.04 3.41 -4.98
C ARG A 69 12.87 3.47 -4.01
N ILE A 70 13.07 2.86 -2.85
CA ILE A 70 12.20 2.98 -1.67
C ILE A 70 13.02 3.66 -0.59
N VAL A 71 12.48 4.72 0.01
CA VAL A 71 13.09 5.38 1.16
C VAL A 71 12.22 5.12 2.37
N LEU A 72 12.81 4.48 3.38
CA LEU A 72 12.17 4.16 4.64
C LEU A 72 12.39 5.31 5.63
N PRO A 73 11.34 5.82 6.30
CA PRO A 73 11.53 6.77 7.38
C PRO A 73 12.20 6.10 8.59
N SER A 74 12.84 6.89 9.45
CA SER A 74 13.41 6.40 10.72
C SER A 74 12.36 5.78 11.66
N THR A 75 11.08 6.13 11.46
CA THR A 75 9.91 5.62 12.19
C THR A 75 9.27 4.39 11.55
N TYR A 76 9.85 3.82 10.48
CA TYR A 76 9.35 2.59 9.86
C TYR A 76 9.29 1.43 10.88
N PRO A 77 8.24 0.57 10.88
CA PRO A 77 7.11 0.52 9.97
C PRO A 77 5.90 1.35 10.41
N LEU A 78 6.01 2.21 11.43
CA LEU A 78 4.87 3.00 11.91
C LEU A 78 4.42 4.05 10.89
N ARG A 79 5.36 4.58 10.10
CA ARG A 79 5.07 5.43 8.95
C ARG A 79 5.38 4.73 7.63
N PRO A 80 4.61 5.02 6.57
CA PRO A 80 4.83 4.42 5.27
C PRO A 80 6.15 4.87 4.62
N PRO A 81 6.70 4.05 3.71
CA PRO A 81 7.83 4.45 2.89
C PRO A 81 7.44 5.46 1.79
N SER A 82 8.45 6.07 1.16
CA SER A 82 8.28 6.82 -0.08
C SER A 82 8.89 6.07 -1.27
N PHE A 83 8.29 6.24 -2.46
CA PHE A 83 8.68 5.54 -3.68
C PHE A 83 9.08 6.51 -4.78
N ARG A 84 10.06 6.11 -5.58
CA ARG A 84 10.49 6.82 -6.79
C ARG A 84 10.85 5.81 -7.87
N PHE A 85 10.32 5.96 -9.08
CA PHE A 85 10.85 5.22 -10.24
C PHE A 85 12.07 5.94 -10.79
N THR A 86 13.16 5.23 -11.06
CA THR A 86 14.32 5.79 -11.78
C THR A 86 14.18 5.57 -13.28
N THR A 87 13.57 4.45 -13.67
CA THR A 87 13.25 4.12 -15.05
C THR A 87 12.01 4.91 -15.52
N PRO A 88 12.10 5.69 -16.61
CA PRO A 88 10.92 6.34 -17.20
C PRO A 88 9.86 5.33 -17.63
N ASN A 89 8.61 5.55 -17.25
CA ASN A 89 7.51 4.60 -17.52
C ASN A 89 6.23 5.26 -18.09
N GLY A 90 6.14 6.59 -18.09
CA GLY A 90 4.99 7.33 -18.63
C GLY A 90 3.76 7.37 -17.71
N ARG A 91 3.80 6.70 -16.57
CA ARG A 91 2.80 6.73 -15.49
C ARG A 91 3.21 7.66 -14.36
N PHE A 92 4.49 7.59 -14.00
CA PHE A 92 5.12 8.34 -12.94
C PHE A 92 6.34 9.08 -13.51
N GLU A 93 6.55 10.30 -13.02
CA GLU A 93 7.74 11.08 -13.34
C GLU A 93 8.98 10.41 -12.73
N ALA A 94 10.04 10.26 -13.54
CA ALA A 94 11.26 9.63 -13.09
C ALA A 94 11.96 10.48 -12.02
N ASN A 95 12.45 9.84 -10.97
CA ASN A 95 13.11 10.41 -9.80
C ASN A 95 12.25 11.38 -8.96
N ARG A 96 10.94 11.47 -9.24
CA ARG A 96 9.98 12.19 -8.41
C ARG A 96 9.33 11.27 -7.39
N GLU A 97 9.01 11.81 -6.22
CA GLU A 97 8.21 11.10 -5.22
C GLU A 97 6.80 10.86 -5.71
N ILE A 98 6.33 9.64 -5.45
CA ILE A 98 4.99 9.19 -5.81
C ILE A 98 4.13 9.17 -4.57
N CYS A 99 2.97 9.83 -4.64
CA CYS A 99 1.96 9.75 -3.60
C CYS A 99 0.89 8.73 -3.98
N LEU A 100 0.85 7.64 -3.20
CA LEU A 100 -0.16 6.58 -3.22
C LEU A 100 -0.75 6.42 -1.81
N SER A 101 -1.90 5.74 -1.67
CA SER A 101 -2.44 5.39 -0.35
C SER A 101 -1.45 4.60 0.51
N ILE A 102 -0.54 3.86 -0.12
CA ILE A 102 0.52 3.10 0.58
C ILE A 102 1.80 3.92 0.88
N SER A 103 1.80 5.22 0.60
CA SER A 103 2.99 6.09 0.68
C SER A 103 2.88 7.14 1.81
N GLY A 104 4.01 7.79 2.12
CA GLY A 104 4.15 8.94 3.03
C GLY A 104 3.03 9.99 3.04
N HIS A 105 2.29 10.14 1.94
CA HIS A 105 1.28 11.20 1.80
C HIS A 105 -0.10 10.84 2.37
N HIS A 106 -0.35 9.56 2.67
CA HIS A 106 -1.61 9.03 3.17
C HIS A 106 -1.38 8.15 4.41
N GLU A 107 -0.74 8.73 5.43
CA GLU A 107 -0.39 8.04 6.67
C GLU A 107 -1.60 7.37 7.34
N GLU A 108 -2.80 7.91 7.15
CA GLU A 108 -4.07 7.39 7.68
C GLU A 108 -4.48 6.04 7.09
N THR A 109 -4.01 5.70 5.89
CA THR A 109 -4.36 4.44 5.22
C THR A 109 -3.26 3.39 5.32
N TRP A 110 -2.07 3.77 5.82
CA TRP A 110 -0.96 2.85 6.01
C TRP A 110 -1.18 1.94 7.21
N GLN A 111 -0.86 0.65 7.04
CA GLN A 111 -0.86 -0.31 8.14
C GLN A 111 0.57 -0.78 8.41
N PRO A 112 1.11 -0.66 9.64
CA PRO A 112 2.45 -1.15 9.99
C PRO A 112 2.66 -2.66 9.79
N ALA A 113 1.58 -3.41 9.56
CA ALA A 113 1.64 -4.81 9.17
C ALA A 113 2.18 -4.99 7.74
N TRP A 114 1.93 -4.05 6.83
CA TRP A 114 2.39 -4.11 5.44
C TRP A 114 3.91 -3.95 5.37
N GLY A 115 4.58 -4.91 4.74
CA GLY A 115 6.02 -4.86 4.48
C GLY A 115 6.35 -4.35 3.07
N ILE A 116 7.65 -4.25 2.77
CA ILE A 116 8.23 -3.91 1.47
C ILE A 116 7.64 -4.79 0.35
N ARG A 117 7.48 -6.09 0.60
CA ARG A 117 6.87 -7.02 -0.37
C ARG A 117 5.47 -6.56 -0.79
N THR A 118 4.59 -6.36 0.18
CA THR A 118 3.21 -5.92 -0.04
C THR A 118 3.17 -4.57 -0.73
N ALA A 119 4.06 -3.66 -0.32
CA ALA A 119 4.18 -2.34 -0.92
C ALA A 119 4.59 -2.40 -2.41
N ILE A 120 5.55 -3.24 -2.79
CA ILE A 120 5.96 -3.41 -4.20
C ILE A 120 4.83 -4.00 -5.04
N VAL A 121 4.12 -5.00 -4.51
CA VAL A 121 2.97 -5.60 -5.19
C VAL A 121 1.87 -4.55 -5.42
N ALA A 122 1.56 -3.75 -4.40
CA ALA A 122 0.60 -2.66 -4.52
C ALA A 122 1.07 -1.58 -5.52
N LEU A 123 2.34 -1.16 -5.46
CA LEU A 123 2.94 -0.21 -6.40
C LEU A 123 2.83 -0.69 -7.85
N ARG A 124 3.06 -1.98 -8.09
CA ARG A 124 2.88 -2.60 -9.41
C ARG A 124 1.44 -2.47 -9.88
N SER A 125 0.46 -2.81 -9.05
CA SER A 125 -0.96 -2.66 -9.39
C SER A 125 -1.37 -1.20 -9.64
N PHE A 126 -0.80 -0.25 -8.91
CA PHE A 126 -1.04 1.19 -9.13
C PHE A 126 -0.53 1.70 -10.48
N MET A 127 0.32 0.95 -11.19
CA MET A 127 0.69 1.33 -12.55
C MET A 127 -0.50 1.35 -13.51
N GLU A 128 -1.51 0.49 -13.29
CA GLU A 128 -2.67 0.35 -14.16
C GLU A 128 -3.73 1.45 -13.96
N THR A 129 -3.61 2.25 -12.90
CA THR A 129 -4.55 3.35 -12.61
C THR A 129 -4.20 4.63 -13.37
N ASP A 130 -5.12 5.59 -13.42
CA ASP A 130 -4.90 6.92 -14.02
C ASP A 130 -4.21 7.90 -13.06
N ALA A 131 -3.46 8.89 -13.57
CA ALA A 131 -2.76 9.85 -12.71
C ALA A 131 -3.68 10.76 -11.94
N ARG A 132 -4.75 11.25 -12.56
CA ARG A 132 -5.76 12.11 -11.92
C ARG A 132 -5.14 13.25 -11.10
N GLY A 133 -4.02 13.80 -11.55
CA GLY A 133 -3.30 14.89 -10.87
C GLY A 133 -2.57 14.49 -9.57
N GLN A 134 -2.35 13.20 -9.30
CA GLN A 134 -1.57 12.75 -8.15
C GLN A 134 -0.12 13.27 -8.21
N LEU A 135 0.50 13.48 -7.05
CA LEU A 135 1.90 13.90 -7.00
C LEU A 135 2.82 12.84 -7.64
N GLY A 136 3.66 13.31 -8.57
CA GLY A 136 4.56 12.46 -9.34
C GLY A 136 3.86 11.63 -10.42
N GLY A 137 2.55 11.78 -10.62
CA GLY A 137 1.83 11.18 -11.75
C GLY A 137 2.09 11.93 -13.06
N LEU A 138 2.11 11.19 -14.16
CA LEU A 138 2.28 11.73 -15.51
C LEU A 138 1.17 11.19 -16.43
N ASP A 139 0.50 12.11 -17.13
CA ASP A 139 -0.49 11.77 -18.15
C ASP A 139 0.20 11.73 -19.53
N THR A 140 0.36 10.52 -20.07
CA THR A 140 0.95 10.26 -21.39
C THR A 140 0.06 9.33 -22.20
N THR A 141 0.24 9.32 -23.52
CA THR A 141 -0.49 8.41 -24.41
C THR A 141 -0.02 6.97 -24.22
N GLU A 142 -0.90 6.00 -24.49
CA GLU A 142 -0.55 4.58 -24.41
C GLU A 142 0.63 4.21 -25.32
N GLU A 143 0.74 4.85 -26.49
CA GLU A 143 1.85 4.65 -27.42
C GLU A 143 3.20 5.01 -26.79
N VAL A 144 3.25 6.13 -26.06
CA VAL A 144 4.45 6.54 -25.32
C VAL A 144 4.75 5.54 -24.21
N ARG A 145 3.74 5.11 -23.45
CA ARG A 145 3.91 4.10 -22.39
C ARG A 145 4.46 2.77 -22.92
N ARG A 146 3.93 2.26 -24.03
CA ARG A 146 4.41 1.04 -24.69
C ARG A 146 5.83 1.18 -25.23
N ARG A 147 6.19 2.35 -25.78
CA ARG A 147 7.57 2.63 -26.20
C ARG A 147 8.53 2.61 -25.00
N LEU A 148 8.18 3.32 -23.93
CA LEU A 148 8.98 3.34 -22.70
C LEU A 148 9.09 1.95 -22.08
N ALA A 149 8.03 1.13 -22.11
CA ALA A 149 8.08 -0.26 -21.66
C ALA A 149 9.14 -1.06 -22.43
N ARG A 150 9.24 -0.93 -23.75
CA ARG A 150 10.29 -1.61 -24.54
C ARG A 150 11.69 -1.12 -24.19
N GLU A 151 11.88 0.20 -24.08
CA GLU A 151 13.18 0.82 -23.76
C GLU A 151 13.65 0.50 -22.33
N SER A 152 12.71 0.37 -21.39
CA SER A 152 12.96 0.15 -19.95
C SER A 152 13.84 -1.07 -19.65
N ARG A 153 13.81 -2.09 -20.51
CA ARG A 153 14.59 -3.32 -20.35
C ARG A 153 16.10 -3.08 -20.42
N SER A 154 16.50 -2.12 -21.25
CA SER A 154 17.91 -1.74 -21.48
C SER A 154 18.41 -0.64 -20.53
N PHE A 155 17.51 -0.08 -19.71
CA PHE A 155 17.87 0.93 -18.72
C PHE A 155 18.92 0.39 -17.76
N LYS A 156 19.93 1.21 -17.48
CA LYS A 156 20.99 0.93 -16.51
C LYS A 156 20.90 1.94 -15.38
N CYS A 157 20.84 1.43 -14.15
CA CYS A 157 20.83 2.28 -12.97
C CYS A 157 22.24 2.83 -12.69
N SER A 158 22.32 4.10 -12.27
CA SER A 158 23.59 4.78 -11.99
C SER A 158 24.29 4.30 -10.72
N ILE A 159 23.55 3.69 -9.78
CA ILE A 159 24.10 3.24 -8.49
C ILE A 159 24.50 1.76 -8.58
N CYS A 160 23.61 0.87 -9.01
CA CYS A 160 23.95 -0.55 -9.10
C CYS A 160 24.75 -0.91 -10.36
N ALA A 161 24.78 -0.05 -11.38
CA ALA A 161 25.45 -0.28 -12.67
C ALA A 161 24.97 -1.52 -13.46
N ARG A 162 23.83 -2.10 -13.07
CA ARG A 162 23.22 -3.27 -13.74
C ARG A 162 22.05 -2.83 -14.62
N SER A 163 21.78 -3.62 -15.67
CA SER A 163 20.60 -3.38 -16.49
C SER A 163 19.36 -4.00 -15.87
N ASN A 164 18.19 -3.42 -16.16
CA ASN A 164 16.91 -3.93 -15.67
C ASN A 164 16.66 -5.39 -16.09
N ALA A 165 17.02 -5.74 -17.33
CA ALA A 165 16.92 -7.11 -17.83
C ALA A 165 17.81 -8.08 -17.04
N ASP A 166 19.05 -7.70 -16.72
CA ASP A 166 19.98 -8.57 -15.98
C ASP A 166 19.45 -8.85 -14.57
N ILE A 167 19.02 -7.79 -13.86
CA ILE A 167 18.51 -7.89 -12.47
C ILE A 167 17.32 -8.87 -12.39
N ILE A 168 16.33 -8.71 -13.29
CA ILE A 168 15.16 -9.58 -13.29
C ILE A 168 15.49 -11.00 -13.78
N SER A 169 16.43 -11.15 -14.71
CA SER A 169 16.86 -12.48 -15.16
C SER A 169 17.49 -13.29 -14.03
N GLU A 170 18.27 -12.64 -13.17
CA GLU A 170 18.85 -13.26 -11.98
C GLU A 170 17.77 -13.58 -10.94
N SER A 171 16.84 -12.65 -10.67
CA SER A 171 15.72 -12.90 -9.76
C SER A 171 14.91 -14.12 -10.21
N ASN A 172 14.68 -14.27 -11.51
CA ASN A 172 13.97 -15.41 -12.08
C ASN A 172 14.74 -16.73 -11.89
N LYS A 173 16.06 -16.73 -12.09
CA LYS A 173 16.89 -17.92 -11.81
C LYS A 173 16.81 -18.33 -10.35
N ARG A 174 16.96 -17.38 -9.42
CA ARG A 174 16.83 -17.62 -7.97
C ARG A 174 15.44 -18.17 -7.60
N ALA A 175 14.39 -17.66 -8.23
CA ALA A 175 13.01 -18.16 -8.05
C ALA A 175 12.83 -19.60 -8.54
N LEU A 176 13.38 -19.92 -9.72
CA LEU A 176 13.34 -21.28 -10.28
C LEU A 176 14.12 -22.27 -9.41
N GLU A 177 15.34 -21.95 -9.01
CA GLU A 177 16.18 -22.78 -8.12
C GLU A 177 15.49 -23.04 -6.78
N SER A 178 14.89 -22.00 -6.18
CA SER A 178 14.14 -22.11 -4.92
C SER A 178 12.89 -22.98 -5.06
N SER A 179 12.28 -23.03 -6.25
CA SER A 179 11.12 -23.90 -6.51
C SER A 179 11.54 -25.37 -6.62
N VAL A 180 12.64 -25.67 -7.31
CA VAL A 180 13.17 -27.03 -7.49
C VAL A 180 13.61 -27.62 -6.15
N SER A 181 14.29 -26.84 -5.30
CA SER A 181 14.74 -27.30 -3.99
C SER A 181 13.59 -27.64 -3.02
N LYS A 182 12.39 -27.08 -3.20
CA LYS A 182 11.22 -27.40 -2.38
C LYS A 182 10.48 -28.66 -2.87
N THR A 183 10.63 -29.03 -4.14
CA THR A 183 9.98 -30.21 -4.72
C THR A 183 10.75 -31.52 -4.44
N ASP A 184 12.04 -31.44 -4.10
CA ASP A 184 12.87 -32.63 -3.82
C ASP A 184 12.75 -33.15 -2.36
N VAL A 185 11.70 -32.76 -1.63
CA VAL A 185 11.30 -33.50 -0.42
C VAL A 185 10.56 -34.76 -0.87
N GLN A 186 11.32 -35.79 -1.23
CA GLN A 186 10.79 -37.14 -1.42
C GLN A 186 10.19 -37.60 -0.10
N VAL A 187 8.85 -37.67 -0.03
CA VAL A 187 8.16 -38.33 1.08
C VAL A 187 8.59 -39.80 1.07
N PRO A 188 9.27 -40.31 2.12
CA PRO A 188 9.62 -41.72 2.17
C PRO A 188 8.35 -42.56 2.04
N THR A 189 8.38 -43.56 1.16
CA THR A 189 7.23 -44.44 0.84
C THR A 189 6.60 -45.09 2.09
N GLU A 190 7.38 -45.20 3.18
CA GLU A 190 6.97 -45.69 4.50
C GLU A 190 5.90 -44.82 5.19
N LEU A 191 5.78 -43.53 4.86
CA LEU A 191 4.75 -42.63 5.42
C LEU A 191 3.47 -42.55 4.57
N SER A 192 3.44 -43.25 3.42
CA SER A 192 2.32 -43.23 2.47
C SER A 192 1.21 -44.26 2.77
N MET A 193 1.43 -45.21 3.68
CA MET A 193 0.50 -46.33 3.88
C MET A 193 -0.15 -46.42 5.28
N GLY A 194 0.12 -45.50 6.20
CA GLY A 194 -0.43 -45.56 7.56
C GLY A 194 -1.89 -45.13 7.75
N TRP A 195 -2.53 -44.49 6.76
CA TRP A 195 -3.84 -43.84 6.93
C TRP A 195 -4.99 -44.48 6.13
N ARG A 196 -4.76 -45.58 5.41
CA ARG A 196 -5.78 -46.23 4.57
C ARG A 196 -6.44 -47.43 5.24
N ASP A 197 -5.76 -48.10 6.18
CA ASP A 197 -6.22 -49.38 6.71
C ASP A 197 -7.12 -49.26 7.97
N GLU A 198 -7.04 -48.16 8.72
CA GLU A 198 -7.85 -47.97 9.94
C GLU A 198 -9.32 -47.59 9.69
N MET A 199 -9.68 -47.15 8.47
CA MET A 199 -11.08 -46.88 8.09
C MET A 199 -11.82 -48.09 7.51
N GLY A 200 -11.11 -49.14 7.10
CA GLY A 200 -11.71 -50.36 6.53
C GLY A 200 -12.14 -51.39 7.59
N ALA A 201 -11.47 -51.43 8.74
CA ALA A 201 -11.68 -52.45 9.77
C ALA A 201 -12.91 -52.20 10.67
N ARG A 202 -13.54 -51.02 10.60
CA ARG A 202 -14.69 -50.67 11.46
C ARG A 202 -16.06 -51.01 10.86
N ASN A 203 -16.10 -51.56 9.63
CA ASN A 203 -17.35 -51.85 8.90
C ASN A 203 -17.68 -53.35 8.77
N GLN A 204 -17.06 -54.23 9.56
CA GLN A 204 -17.30 -55.69 9.48
C GLN A 204 -17.91 -56.34 10.72
N ASN A 205 -18.27 -55.58 11.78
CA ASN A 205 -18.77 -56.19 13.02
C ASN A 205 -20.25 -55.97 13.37
N CYS A 206 -21.10 -55.57 12.41
CA CYS A 206 -22.57 -55.63 12.57
C CYS A 206 -23.22 -56.17 11.30
N ARG A 207 -22.99 -57.44 10.99
CA ARG A 207 -23.72 -58.14 9.92
C ARG A 207 -24.08 -59.56 10.35
N SER A 208 -24.84 -59.64 11.43
CA SER A 208 -25.58 -60.85 11.79
C SER A 208 -26.79 -60.43 12.62
N GLU A 209 -27.90 -60.11 11.97
CA GLU A 209 -29.24 -60.63 12.28
C GLU A 209 -30.34 -59.86 11.53
N ALA A 210 -31.39 -60.60 11.20
CA ALA A 210 -32.74 -60.17 10.83
C ALA A 210 -32.97 -59.60 9.42
N THR A 211 -33.20 -60.55 8.51
CA THR A 211 -34.17 -60.48 7.42
C THR A 211 -35.58 -60.07 7.93
N SER A 212 -36.26 -59.23 7.14
CA SER A 212 -37.73 -59.19 6.87
C SER A 212 -38.52 -57.92 7.24
N LEU A 213 -39.16 -57.39 6.18
CA LEU A 213 -40.49 -56.77 6.06
C LEU A 213 -40.81 -55.39 6.69
N ASP A 214 -40.96 -54.44 5.75
CA ASP A 214 -42.17 -53.65 5.45
C ASP A 214 -42.66 -52.47 6.32
N THR A 215 -42.81 -51.34 5.62
CA THR A 215 -43.77 -50.22 5.73
C THR A 215 -43.92 -49.36 7.00
N SER A 216 -43.73 -48.05 6.74
CA SER A 216 -44.47 -46.84 7.19
C SER A 216 -43.88 -45.85 8.22
N ARG A 217 -43.78 -44.60 7.72
CA ARG A 217 -43.93 -43.24 8.31
C ARG A 217 -42.98 -42.69 9.39
N VAL A 218 -42.07 -41.84 8.89
CA VAL A 218 -41.67 -40.45 9.28
C VAL A 218 -41.39 -40.13 10.75
N LEU A 219 -40.13 -39.77 11.08
CA LEU A 219 -39.70 -38.56 11.82
C LEU A 219 -38.15 -38.38 11.80
N ARG A 220 -37.73 -37.13 11.52
CA ARG A 220 -36.62 -36.29 12.06
C ARG A 220 -35.13 -36.73 12.11
N ASP A 221 -34.33 -35.67 11.88
CA ASP A 221 -32.97 -35.30 12.34
C ASP A 221 -31.72 -36.08 11.91
N SER A 222 -30.76 -35.32 11.38
CA SER A 222 -29.34 -35.46 11.73
C SER A 222 -28.60 -34.14 11.50
N ASP A 223 -28.07 -33.64 12.61
CA ASP A 223 -27.21 -32.48 12.78
C ASP A 223 -25.88 -32.59 12.00
N SER A 224 -25.44 -31.46 11.46
CA SER A 224 -24.05 -31.21 11.08
C SER A 224 -23.44 -30.24 12.10
N ASP A 225 -22.66 -30.78 13.04
CA ASP A 225 -21.95 -29.98 14.03
C ASP A 225 -20.51 -29.73 13.53
N SER A 226 -20.25 -28.48 13.15
CA SER A 226 -18.94 -27.99 12.69
C SER A 226 -18.18 -27.35 13.84
N ALA A 227 -16.92 -27.77 13.97
CA ALA A 227 -15.96 -27.45 15.02
C ALA A 227 -15.80 -25.94 15.33
N GLN A 228 -15.86 -25.61 16.63
CA GLN A 228 -15.49 -24.30 17.17
C GLN A 228 -13.95 -24.19 17.31
N LEU A 229 -13.40 -23.11 16.75
CA LEU A 229 -12.05 -22.62 17.01
C LEU A 229 -12.10 -21.58 18.14
N ALA A 230 -11.15 -21.69 19.06
CA ALA A 230 -11.05 -20.86 20.26
C ALA A 230 -10.59 -19.43 19.94
N GLU A 231 -11.41 -18.43 20.30
CA GLU A 231 -10.98 -17.05 20.45
C GLU A 231 -10.95 -16.67 21.94
N GLY A 232 -9.78 -16.26 22.43
CA GLY A 232 -9.61 -15.60 23.71
C GLY A 232 -9.70 -14.09 23.53
N PHE A 233 -10.86 -13.51 23.85
CA PHE A 233 -11.03 -12.07 24.03
C PHE A 233 -11.37 -11.79 25.50
N VAL A 234 -10.60 -10.92 26.15
CA VAL A 234 -10.91 -10.41 27.49
C VAL A 234 -11.84 -9.20 27.34
N GLN A 235 -13.01 -9.29 27.94
CA GLN A 235 -14.00 -8.22 28.03
C GLN A 235 -14.30 -7.98 29.52
N THR A 236 -14.06 -6.78 30.02
CA THR A 236 -14.59 -6.33 31.31
C THR A 236 -15.57 -5.19 31.08
N ALA A 237 -16.80 -5.43 31.50
CA ALA A 237 -17.97 -4.56 31.37
C ALA A 237 -18.06 -3.57 32.57
N PRO A 238 -19.03 -2.62 32.57
CA PRO A 238 -18.95 -1.32 33.25
C PRO A 238 -19.58 -1.29 34.65
N VAL A 239 -19.32 -0.20 35.39
CA VAL A 239 -20.13 0.20 36.56
C VAL A 239 -20.50 1.69 36.45
N SER A 240 -21.79 1.96 36.60
CA SER A 240 -22.45 3.27 36.57
C SER A 240 -22.24 4.11 37.83
N GLY A 241 -22.15 5.44 37.65
CA GLY A 241 -23.12 6.40 38.22
C GLY A 241 -22.83 7.09 39.57
N GLY A 242 -22.70 8.43 39.50
CA GLY A 242 -22.94 9.43 40.57
C GLY A 242 -21.67 9.95 41.26
N ASP A 243 -21.43 11.24 41.52
CA ASP A 243 -22.15 12.49 41.30
C ASP A 243 -21.17 13.67 41.55
N ILE A 244 -21.36 14.76 40.80
CA ILE A 244 -21.19 16.20 41.16
C ILE A 244 -19.85 16.68 41.78
N ASP A 245 -19.06 17.49 41.05
CA ASP A 245 -18.83 18.90 41.43
C ASP A 245 -18.28 19.76 40.26
N LYS A 246 -18.67 21.03 40.31
CA LYS A 246 -18.44 22.16 39.39
C LYS A 246 -16.95 22.45 39.13
N THR A 247 -16.64 23.02 37.96
CA THR A 247 -16.21 24.45 37.82
C THR A 247 -15.77 24.74 36.38
N GLN A 248 -16.40 25.77 35.78
CA GLN A 248 -16.00 26.45 34.54
C GLN A 248 -15.13 27.71 34.86
N PRO A 249 -14.51 28.37 33.86
CA PRO A 249 -13.19 29.01 33.95
C PRO A 249 -13.17 30.56 34.06
N ALA A 250 -11.94 31.11 34.07
CA ALA A 250 -11.45 32.50 33.79
C ALA A 250 -10.89 33.27 35.02
N PRO A 251 -10.12 34.40 34.92
CA PRO A 251 -9.64 35.18 33.75
C PRO A 251 -8.16 35.70 33.83
N LEU A 252 -7.81 36.57 32.86
CA LEU A 252 -6.57 37.32 32.57
C LEU A 252 -6.12 38.37 33.62
N THR A 253 -4.80 38.68 33.68
CA THR A 253 -4.12 40.03 33.65
C THR A 253 -2.58 39.81 33.73
N ASP A 254 -1.71 40.29 32.84
CA ASP A 254 -1.26 41.65 32.43
C ASP A 254 0.01 42.12 33.18
N GLY A 255 0.99 42.69 32.44
CA GLY A 255 2.16 43.41 32.99
C GLY A 255 3.55 43.03 32.46
N GLY A 256 4.02 43.74 31.41
CA GLY A 256 5.46 43.91 31.08
C GLY A 256 6.20 44.82 32.10
N PRO A 257 7.48 45.23 31.88
CA PRO A 257 7.92 45.91 30.65
C PRO A 257 9.35 45.59 30.13
N SER A 258 9.60 46.08 28.92
CA SER A 258 10.91 46.27 28.27
C SER A 258 11.44 47.70 28.56
N PRO A 259 12.74 48.01 28.32
CA PRO A 259 13.13 48.88 27.19
C PRO A 259 14.48 48.46 26.54
N SER A 260 14.71 48.46 25.21
CA SER A 260 14.78 49.53 24.18
C SER A 260 16.05 50.40 24.21
N ASP A 261 16.82 50.37 23.10
CA ASP A 261 17.32 51.52 22.31
C ASP A 261 18.30 51.05 21.20
N ARG A 262 18.62 51.74 20.09
CA ARG A 262 17.96 52.44 18.96
C ARG A 262 19.11 52.74 17.93
N PRO A 263 18.99 53.51 16.82
CA PRO A 263 19.52 53.14 15.50
C PRO A 263 20.53 54.16 14.89
N THR A 264 20.99 53.97 13.64
CA THR A 264 21.62 55.04 12.83
C THR A 264 21.35 54.87 11.32
N GLU A 265 21.33 56.02 10.64
CA GLU A 265 20.71 56.41 9.37
C GLU A 265 21.70 56.49 8.17
N MET A 266 21.20 56.82 6.96
CA MET A 266 21.88 56.85 5.64
C MET A 266 22.87 58.03 5.40
N PRO A 267 23.45 58.18 4.18
CA PRO A 267 22.88 59.19 3.25
C PRO A 267 22.95 58.88 1.72
N ILE A 268 22.44 59.86 0.97
CA ILE A 268 21.95 60.01 -0.43
C ILE A 268 23.05 60.12 -1.52
N SER A 269 22.70 59.80 -2.78
CA SER A 269 23.13 60.54 -3.99
C SER A 269 22.15 60.38 -5.16
N SER A 270 21.91 61.50 -5.86
CA SER A 270 20.93 61.71 -6.94
C SER A 270 21.59 62.23 -8.22
N SER A 271 21.06 61.85 -9.38
CA SER A 271 21.00 62.55 -10.69
C SER A 271 20.55 61.51 -11.73
N GLY A 272 19.69 61.72 -12.72
CA GLY A 272 18.99 62.87 -13.27
C GLY A 272 18.74 62.56 -14.76
N GLY A 273 17.50 62.65 -15.26
CA GLY A 273 17.20 62.55 -16.70
C GLY A 273 15.85 61.91 -17.02
N GLY A 274 14.81 62.74 -17.21
CA GLY A 274 13.47 62.29 -17.56
C GLY A 274 13.18 62.24 -19.06
N ALA A 275 12.12 61.53 -19.43
CA ALA A 275 11.25 61.87 -20.55
C ALA A 275 9.88 61.18 -20.39
N ARG A 276 8.83 61.94 -20.66
CA ARG A 276 7.40 61.62 -20.50
C ARG A 276 6.92 60.63 -21.58
N SER A 277 5.99 59.72 -21.24
CA SER A 277 4.89 59.36 -22.14
C SER A 277 3.69 58.72 -21.38
N SER A 278 2.54 59.35 -21.57
CA SER A 278 1.17 58.83 -21.58
C SER A 278 0.78 57.62 -20.71
N SER A 279 0.06 57.93 -19.64
CA SER A 279 -0.84 57.02 -18.92
C SER A 279 -2.10 56.69 -19.73
N GLN A 280 -2.34 55.40 -20.01
CA GLN A 280 -3.68 54.84 -20.21
C GLN A 280 -3.78 53.49 -19.49
N ALA A 281 -4.62 53.46 -18.45
CA ALA A 281 -5.02 52.24 -17.75
C ALA A 281 -6.24 51.63 -18.47
N PRO A 282 -6.32 50.29 -18.66
CA PRO A 282 -7.51 49.67 -19.22
C PRO A 282 -8.62 49.59 -18.17
N GLN A 283 -9.81 50.06 -18.56
CA GLN A 283 -11.03 50.11 -17.76
C GLN A 283 -11.46 48.72 -17.27
N GLN A 284 -11.60 48.60 -15.95
CA GLN A 284 -12.25 47.49 -15.27
C GLN A 284 -13.76 47.52 -15.59
N ARG A 285 -14.20 46.56 -16.39
CA ARG A 285 -15.62 46.35 -16.70
C ARG A 285 -16.31 45.76 -15.46
N GLN A 286 -17.07 46.59 -14.74
CA GLN A 286 -17.93 46.17 -13.63
C GLN A 286 -18.92 45.09 -14.11
N ARG A 287 -18.80 43.86 -13.57
CA ARG A 287 -19.83 42.83 -13.67
C ARG A 287 -20.63 42.80 -12.36
N ARG A 288 -21.96 42.86 -12.51
CA ARG A 288 -22.97 42.72 -11.45
C ARG A 288 -22.79 41.43 -10.63
N PRO A 289 -23.19 41.40 -9.34
CA PRO A 289 -23.20 40.17 -8.56
C PRO A 289 -24.38 39.29 -9.01
N ALA A 290 -24.07 38.09 -9.51
CA ALA A 290 -25.07 37.05 -9.73
C ALA A 290 -25.26 36.25 -8.44
N THR A 291 -26.52 36.17 -8.03
CA THR A 291 -27.08 35.36 -6.96
C THR A 291 -26.70 33.88 -7.04
N ILE A 292 -26.35 33.34 -5.87
CA ILE A 292 -26.48 31.95 -5.37
C ILE A 292 -26.91 30.91 -6.42
N GLY A 293 -25.98 30.00 -6.72
CA GLY A 293 -26.26 28.73 -7.38
C GLY A 293 -25.30 27.67 -6.84
N SER A 294 -25.67 27.06 -5.71
CA SER A 294 -25.04 25.83 -5.23
C SER A 294 -25.27 24.74 -6.28
N ARG A 295 -24.25 24.42 -7.06
CA ARG A 295 -24.25 23.20 -7.88
C ARG A 295 -23.81 22.08 -6.95
N ALA A 296 -24.75 21.58 -6.17
CA ALA A 296 -24.66 20.25 -5.62
C ALA A 296 -24.68 19.30 -6.81
N ASP A 297 -23.57 18.63 -7.09
CA ASP A 297 -23.55 17.44 -7.94
C ASP A 297 -24.29 16.34 -7.16
N GLY A 298 -25.62 16.40 -7.23
CA GLY A 298 -26.51 15.39 -6.68
C GLY A 298 -26.28 14.08 -7.41
N VAL A 299 -26.21 13.00 -6.64
CA VAL A 299 -26.24 11.62 -7.14
C VAL A 299 -27.37 11.52 -8.18
N PRO A 300 -27.10 11.05 -9.40
CA PRO A 300 -28.11 10.93 -10.43
C PRO A 300 -29.32 10.15 -9.91
N LEU A 301 -30.54 10.65 -10.13
CA LEU A 301 -31.77 10.03 -9.63
C LEU A 301 -31.96 8.57 -10.08
N TRP A 302 -31.25 8.13 -11.12
CA TRP A 302 -31.24 6.72 -11.53
C TRP A 302 -30.47 5.82 -10.53
N ILE A 303 -29.45 6.36 -9.86
CA ILE A 303 -28.65 5.64 -8.85
C ILE A 303 -29.50 5.41 -7.59
N ASP A 304 -30.23 6.42 -7.11
CA ASP A 304 -31.15 6.25 -5.98
C ASP A 304 -32.23 5.20 -6.29
N ARG A 305 -32.75 5.20 -7.53
CA ARG A 305 -33.71 4.18 -7.99
C ARG A 305 -33.09 2.79 -8.10
N ALA A 306 -31.83 2.70 -8.52
CA ALA A 306 -31.09 1.44 -8.57
C ALA A 306 -30.83 0.88 -7.17
N ILE A 307 -30.46 1.73 -6.22
CA ILE A 307 -30.26 1.35 -4.81
C ILE A 307 -31.56 0.83 -4.21
N VAL A 308 -32.68 1.54 -4.39
CA VAL A 308 -33.99 1.11 -3.89
C VAL A 308 -34.42 -0.23 -4.50
N ALA A 309 -34.21 -0.43 -5.81
CA ALA A 309 -34.51 -1.70 -6.46
C ALA A 309 -33.68 -2.86 -5.87
N LEU A 310 -32.40 -2.62 -5.60
CA LEU A 310 -31.48 -3.63 -5.04
C LEU A 310 -31.87 -3.99 -3.60
N VAL A 311 -32.28 -3.00 -2.79
CA VAL A 311 -32.79 -3.22 -1.43
C VAL A 311 -34.08 -4.05 -1.45
N ILE A 312 -35.01 -3.78 -2.38
CA ILE A 312 -36.26 -4.56 -2.50
C ILE A 312 -35.96 -6.00 -2.90
N VAL A 313 -35.06 -6.23 -3.86
CA VAL A 313 -34.66 -7.58 -4.29
C VAL A 313 -34.02 -8.33 -3.12
N LEU A 314 -33.13 -7.68 -2.37
CA LEU A 314 -32.47 -8.30 -1.23
C LEU A 314 -33.46 -8.62 -0.10
N ALA A 315 -34.40 -7.73 0.19
CA ALA A 315 -35.49 -7.98 1.13
C ALA A 315 -36.39 -9.13 0.68
N ALA A 316 -36.69 -9.23 -0.62
CA ALA A 316 -37.47 -10.34 -1.17
C ALA A 316 -36.73 -11.68 -1.08
N LEU A 317 -35.40 -11.69 -1.32
CA LEU A 317 -34.57 -12.89 -1.15
C LEU A 317 -34.49 -13.32 0.31
N VAL A 318 -34.31 -12.38 1.24
CA VAL A 318 -34.31 -12.65 2.68
C VAL A 318 -35.69 -13.15 3.13
N ALA A 319 -36.78 -12.53 2.68
CA ALA A 319 -38.13 -13.00 2.96
C ALA A 319 -38.37 -14.40 2.39
N ARG A 320 -37.87 -14.70 1.19
CA ARG A 320 -37.98 -16.03 0.60
C ARG A 320 -37.25 -17.09 1.42
N VAL A 321 -36.06 -16.75 1.93
CA VAL A 321 -35.27 -17.63 2.79
C VAL A 321 -35.92 -17.81 4.17
N LEU A 322 -36.51 -16.77 4.74
CA LEU A 322 -37.14 -16.82 6.07
C LEU A 322 -38.53 -17.47 6.06
N PHE A 323 -39.30 -17.29 4.97
CA PHE A 323 -40.68 -17.74 4.89
C PHE A 323 -40.89 -18.96 3.97
N GLY A 324 -39.85 -19.48 3.32
CA GLY A 324 -39.84 -20.82 2.73
C GLY A 324 -40.83 -21.10 1.59
N PHE A 325 -41.09 -20.12 0.71
CA PHE A 325 -41.81 -20.33 -0.56
C PHE A 325 -40.84 -20.55 -1.75
#